data_AF-V5HMZ6-F1
#
_entry.id   AF-V5HMZ6-F1
#
_cell.length_a   1.000
_cell.length_b   1.000
_cell.length_c   1.000
_cell.angle_alpha   90.00
_cell.angle_beta   90.00
_cell.angle_gamma   90.00
#
_symmetry.space_group_name_H-M   'P 1'
#
loop_
_entity.id
_entity.type
_entity.pdbx_description
1 polymer ?
#
loop_
_entity_poly.entity_id
_entity_poly.type
_entity_poly.pdbx_seq_one_letter_code
_entity_poly.pdbx_strand_id
1 'polypeptide(L)'
;FVKVILKENPRLKNPLTVLLKAAVPAISSSPLLRCERSDDTDHRKRFCELVATRFMKPLLVNFAFMKTDKNDVYKAFATKPVSRKYVKL
;
A
#
# COMPACT_ATOMS: atom_id res chain seq x y z
N PHE A 1 8.94 3.24 12.60
CA PHE A 1 8.23 4.47 12.19
C PHE A 1 6.70 4.32 12.20
N VAL A 2 6.05 3.67 11.21
CA VAL A 2 4.57 3.57 11.12
C VAL A 2 3.90 2.98 12.38
N LYS A 3 4.47 1.93 12.99
CA LYS A 3 3.95 1.34 14.24
C LYS A 3 3.97 2.32 15.42
N VAL A 4 4.96 3.21 15.48
CA VAL A 4 5.13 4.21 16.54
C VAL A 4 4.07 5.29 16.39
N ILE A 5 3.91 5.81 15.16
CA ILE A 5 2.89 6.81 14.83
C ILE A 5 1.48 6.32 15.17
N LEU A 6 1.14 5.07 14.84
CA LEU A 6 -0.16 4.48 15.16
C LEU A 6 -0.38 4.26 16.67
N LYS A 7 0.70 4.14 17.45
CA LYS A 7 0.64 4.05 18.91
C LYS A 7 0.39 5.44 19.52
N GLU A 8 1.07 6.45 19.01
CA GLU A 8 0.96 7.85 19.44
C GLU A 8 -0.35 8.52 19.00
N ASN A 9 -0.96 8.04 17.90
CA ASN A 9 -2.18 8.59 17.33
C ASN A 9 -3.33 7.57 17.37
N PRO A 10 -3.95 7.34 18.53
CA PRO A 10 -5.00 6.33 18.69
C PRO A 10 -6.23 6.61 17.82
N ARG A 11 -6.45 7.86 17.41
CA ARG A 11 -7.52 8.26 16.47
C ARG A 11 -7.44 7.55 15.12
N LEU A 12 -6.24 7.12 14.70
CA LEU A 12 -6.04 6.37 13.44
C LEU A 12 -6.44 4.89 13.54
N LYS A 13 -6.71 4.36 14.74
CA LYS A 13 -7.13 2.97 14.92
C LYS A 13 -8.48 2.69 14.26
N ASN A 14 -9.47 3.58 14.46
CA ASN A 14 -10.80 3.42 13.85
C ASN A 14 -10.73 3.42 12.31
N PRO A 15 -10.12 4.42 11.65
CA PRO A 15 -9.93 4.40 10.19
C PRO A 15 -9.22 3.15 9.69
N LEU A 16 -8.18 2.70 10.39
CA LEU A 16 -7.47 1.46 10.03
C LEU A 16 -8.41 0.25 10.09
N THR A 17 -9.21 0.12 11.14
CA THR A 17 -10.17 -1.00 11.24
C THR A 17 -11.24 -0.95 10.16
N VAL A 18 -11.73 0.23 9.78
CA VAL A 18 -12.70 0.40 8.70
C VAL A 18 -12.09 -0.01 7.36
N LEU A 19 -10.86 0.44 7.08
CA LEU A 19 -10.14 0.03 5.87
C LEU A 19 -9.92 -1.48 5.80
N LEU A 20 -9.54 -2.11 6.92
CA LEU A 20 -9.36 -3.56 6.97
C LEU A 20 -10.66 -4.34 6.78
N LYS A 21 -11.76 -3.88 7.37
CA LYS A 21 -13.08 -4.49 7.18
C LYS A 21 -13.51 -4.50 5.71
N ALA A 22 -13.16 -3.48 4.95
CA ALA A 22 -13.45 -3.42 3.51
C ALA A 22 -12.43 -4.22 2.67
N ALA A 23 -11.14 -4.11 2.99
CA ALA A 23 -10.06 -4.68 2.19
C ALA A 23 -9.97 -6.21 2.30
N VAL A 24 -10.14 -6.76 3.50
CA VAL A 24 -9.95 -8.19 3.76
C VAL A 24 -10.92 -9.07 2.93
N PRO A 25 -12.24 -8.79 2.88
CA PRO A 25 -13.15 -9.53 2.01
C PRO A 25 -12.76 -9.46 0.54
N ALA A 26 -12.43 -8.25 0.04
CA ALA A 26 -12.05 -8.05 -1.35
C ALA A 26 -10.79 -8.86 -1.72
N ILE A 27 -9.76 -8.80 -0.88
CA ILE A 27 -8.52 -9.55 -1.08
C ILE A 27 -8.77 -11.06 -0.98
N SER A 28 -9.59 -11.50 -0.03
CA SER A 28 -9.91 -12.93 0.16
C SER A 28 -10.73 -13.54 -0.98
N SER A 29 -11.46 -12.72 -1.73
CA SER A 29 -12.19 -13.14 -2.93
C SER A 29 -11.28 -13.40 -4.13
N SER A 30 -10.04 -12.89 -4.08
CA SER A 30 -9.09 -13.02 -5.18
C SER A 30 -8.69 -14.48 -5.40
N PRO A 31 -8.71 -14.98 -6.64
CA PRO A 31 -8.23 -16.32 -6.95
C PRO A 31 -6.72 -16.47 -6.71
N LEU A 32 -5.96 -15.36 -6.73
CA LEU A 32 -4.50 -15.36 -6.55
C LEU A 32 -4.05 -15.76 -5.14
N LEU A 33 -4.94 -15.68 -4.15
CA LEU A 33 -4.64 -15.98 -2.75
C LEU A 33 -5.34 -17.25 -2.27
N ARG A 34 -5.78 -18.10 -3.21
CA ARG A 34 -6.29 -19.44 -2.88
C ARG A 34 -5.12 -20.33 -2.48
N CYS A 35 -5.30 -21.05 -1.38
CA CYS A 35 -4.32 -22.02 -0.91
C CYS A 35 -4.60 -23.35 -1.57
N GLU A 36 -3.68 -23.86 -2.39
CA GLU A 36 -3.86 -25.16 -3.06
C GLU A 36 -3.88 -26.34 -2.08
N ARG A 37 -3.30 -26.16 -0.89
CA ARG A 37 -3.15 -27.23 0.12
C ARG A 37 -4.31 -27.32 1.10
N SER A 38 -5.21 -26.35 1.14
CA SER A 38 -6.29 -26.32 2.11
C SER A 38 -7.41 -25.39 1.66
N ASP A 39 -8.64 -25.91 1.64
CA ASP A 39 -9.87 -25.14 1.45
C ASP A 39 -10.30 -24.39 2.72
N ASP A 40 -9.49 -24.39 3.77
CA ASP A 40 -9.79 -23.68 5.00
C ASP A 40 -9.85 -22.16 4.77
N THR A 41 -11.08 -21.65 4.83
CA THR A 41 -11.41 -20.24 4.65
C THR A 41 -10.82 -19.37 5.75
N ASP A 42 -10.60 -19.91 6.94
CA ASP A 42 -10.07 -19.16 8.08
C ASP A 42 -8.58 -18.88 7.94
N HIS A 43 -7.82 -19.86 7.45
CA HIS A 43 -6.40 -19.68 7.15
C HIS A 43 -6.18 -18.58 6.12
N ARG A 44 -6.98 -18.57 5.04
CA ARG A 44 -6.95 -17.53 4.00
C ARG A 44 -7.30 -16.16 4.58
N LYS A 45 -8.33 -16.08 5.41
CA LYS A 45 -8.78 -14.82 6.01
C LYS A 45 -7.69 -14.21 6.90
N ARG A 46 -7.04 -15.01 7.75
CA ARG A 46 -5.92 -14.57 8.60
C ARG A 46 -4.75 -14.04 7.77
N PHE A 47 -4.39 -14.73 6.70
CA PHE A 47 -3.35 -14.26 5.79
C PHE A 47 -3.72 -12.91 5.15
N CYS A 48 -4.96 -12.79 4.63
CA CYS A 48 -5.45 -11.56 4.04
C CYS A 48 -5.48 -10.40 5.05
N GLU A 49 -5.84 -10.64 6.30
CA GLU A 49 -5.77 -9.66 7.39
C GLU A 49 -4.34 -9.17 7.62
N LEU A 50 -3.36 -10.07 7.64
CA LEU A 50 -1.94 -9.71 7.81
C LEU A 50 -1.44 -8.86 6.64
N VAL A 51 -1.72 -9.27 5.41
CA VAL A 51 -1.34 -8.55 4.19
C VAL A 51 -1.99 -7.17 4.16
N ALA A 52 -3.33 -7.11 4.29
CA ALA A 52 -4.07 -5.86 4.30
C ALA A 52 -3.56 -4.92 5.40
N THR A 53 -3.32 -5.44 6.60
CA THR A 53 -2.76 -4.65 7.71
C THR A 53 -1.37 -4.11 7.40
N ARG A 54 -0.52 -4.90 6.74
CA ARG A 54 0.83 -4.48 6.40
C ARG A 54 0.84 -3.33 5.39
N PHE A 55 -0.04 -3.38 4.39
CA PHE A 55 -0.14 -2.37 3.32
C PHE A 55 -0.96 -1.14 3.72
N MET A 56 -2.08 -1.30 4.43
CA MET A 56 -2.95 -0.18 4.79
C MET A 56 -2.35 0.74 5.86
N LYS A 57 -1.53 0.21 6.77
CA LYS A 57 -0.87 1.01 7.81
C LYS A 57 -0.02 2.18 7.25
N PRO A 58 0.96 1.96 6.35
CA PRO A 58 1.73 3.06 5.78
C PRO A 58 0.89 4.00 4.92
N LEU A 59 -0.09 3.49 4.15
CA LEU A 59 -0.97 4.32 3.34
C LEU A 59 -1.81 5.28 4.20
N LEU A 60 -2.42 4.76 5.27
CA LEU A 60 -3.20 5.56 6.20
C LEU A 60 -2.34 6.60 6.91
N VAL A 61 -1.13 6.23 7.36
CA VAL A 61 -0.21 7.18 7.99
C VAL A 61 0.23 8.25 6.98
N ASN A 62 0.59 7.89 5.76
CA ASN A 62 0.98 8.86 4.76
C ASN A 62 -0.16 9.83 4.45
N PHE A 63 -1.39 9.31 4.28
CA PHE A 63 -2.58 10.14 4.08
C PHE A 63 -2.85 11.07 5.27
N ALA A 64 -2.85 10.55 6.49
CA ALA A 64 -3.15 11.31 7.71
C ALA A 64 -2.16 12.46 7.97
N PHE A 65 -0.89 12.29 7.58
CA PHE A 65 0.15 13.30 7.75
C PHE A 65 0.42 14.09 6.47
N MET A 66 -0.46 13.98 5.47
CA MET A 66 -0.30 14.61 4.13
C MET A 66 1.10 14.41 3.55
N LYS A 67 1.69 13.24 3.80
CA LYS A 67 2.94 12.83 3.15
C LYS A 67 2.60 12.37 1.74
N THR A 68 2.51 13.34 0.85
CA THR A 68 2.60 13.09 -0.58
C THR A 68 4.03 12.65 -0.92
N ASP A 69 4.15 11.79 -1.92
CA ASP A 69 5.46 11.46 -2.47
C ASP A 69 6.03 12.76 -3.06
N LYS A 70 6.93 13.43 -2.33
CA LYS A 70 7.61 14.63 -2.81
C LYS A 70 8.44 14.34 -4.07
N ASN A 71 8.58 13.08 -4.49
CA ASN A 71 9.18 12.68 -5.76
C ASN A 71 8.24 12.78 -6.97
N ASP A 72 6.99 13.21 -6.80
CA ASP A 72 6.14 13.59 -7.94
C ASP A 72 6.40 15.04 -8.41
N VAL A 73 7.26 15.78 -7.67
CA VAL A 73 7.81 17.05 -8.15
C VAL A 73 8.76 16.73 -9.30
N TYR A 74 8.25 16.91 -10.51
CA TYR A 74 9.03 17.06 -11.73
C TYR A 74 9.69 15.76 -12.22
N LYS A 75 8.87 14.84 -12.72
CA LYS A 75 9.32 13.86 -13.71
C LYS A 75 10.11 14.59 -14.81
N ALA A 76 11.43 14.50 -14.73
CA ALA A 76 12.41 14.88 -15.74
C ALA A 76 12.19 14.19 -17.11
N PHE A 77 11.10 13.44 -17.26
CA PHE A 77 10.56 12.92 -18.50
C PHE A 77 9.83 13.98 -19.36
N ALA A 78 9.54 15.18 -18.83
CA ALA A 78 9.02 16.28 -19.64
C ALA A 78 10.08 16.87 -20.60
N THR A 79 11.37 16.68 -20.30
CA THR A 79 12.47 17.12 -21.15
C THR A 79 13.06 15.92 -21.90
N LYS A 80 13.10 16.01 -23.23
CA LYS A 80 13.83 15.04 -24.07
C LYS A 80 15.27 14.88 -23.53
N PRO A 81 15.81 13.66 -23.45
CA PRO A 81 17.20 13.46 -23.05
C PRO A 81 18.12 14.28 -23.94
N VAL A 82 19.02 15.04 -23.32
CA VAL A 82 19.98 15.94 -23.98
C VAL A 82 21.02 15.17 -24.83
N SER A 83 20.98 13.83 -24.80
CA SER A 83 21.88 12.95 -25.57
C SER A 83 21.70 13.03 -27.09
N ARG A 84 20.62 13.67 -27.61
CA ARG A 84 20.44 13.87 -29.05
C ARG A 84 21.37 14.92 -29.69
N LYS A 85 22.31 15.51 -28.94
CA LYS A 85 23.29 16.49 -29.49
C LYS A 85 24.65 15.92 -29.92
N TYR A 86 24.92 14.61 -29.79
CA TYR A 86 26.25 14.05 -30.11
C TYR A 86 26.24 12.85 -31.07
N VAL A 87 25.45 12.91 -32.14
CA VAL A 87 25.75 12.12 -33.35
C VAL A 87 25.64 13.03 -34.56
N LYS A 88 26.69 13.82 -34.79
CA LYS A 88 27.13 14.18 -36.14
C LYS A 88 28.37 13.33 -36.40
N LEU A 89 28.17 12.20 -37.07
CA LEU A 89 29.20 11.56 -37.88
C LEU A 89 28.99 12.05 -39.31
#